data_AF-A0A838QJI7-F1
#
_entry.id   AF-A0A838QJI7-F1
#
_cell.length_a   1.000
_cell.length_b   1.000
_cell.length_c   1.000
_cell.angle_alpha   90.00
_cell.angle_beta   90.00
_cell.angle_gamma   90.00
#
_symmetry.space_group_name_H-M   'P 1'
#
loop_
_entity.id
_entity.type
_entity.pdbx_description
1 polymer ?
#
loop_
_entity_poly.entity_id
_entity_poly.type
_entity_poly.pdbx_seq_one_letter_code
_entity_poly.pdbx_strand_id
1 'polypeptide(L)'
;RLVPQPHRENPIDIAGCIDDRLAGATGNGWRYDSMPADEEAYRTGLAGLNETARLRYGAPFHLLGSPHQDDVLGRVQRGEAEGKTWEMLPAPRFFEELLAESAEFYYSHPLAQEEIGYVGMADVGGWQALGLDQLEPREPRVGNPSHA
;
A
#
# COMPACT_ATOMS: atom_id res chain seq x y z
N ARG A 1 -7.56 -7.30 -1.01
CA ARG A 1 -7.18 -5.88 -0.78
C ARG A 1 -5.74 -5.83 -0.31
N LEU A 2 -5.00 -4.75 -0.59
CA LEU A 2 -3.60 -4.63 -0.20
C LEU A 2 -3.47 -4.08 1.23
N VAL A 3 -3.91 -2.84 1.45
CA VAL A 3 -3.89 -2.16 2.75
C VAL A 3 -5.31 -1.64 3.07
N PRO A 4 -6.16 -2.44 3.73
CA PRO A 4 -7.54 -2.05 4.01
C PRO A 4 -7.61 -0.96 5.11
N GLN A 5 -8.39 0.10 4.86
CA GLN A 5 -8.60 1.21 5.80
C GLN A 5 -10.08 1.37 6.22
N PRO A 6 -10.77 0.32 6.68
CA PRO A 6 -12.24 0.32 6.84
C PRO A 6 -12.75 1.22 7.97
N HIS A 7 -11.88 1.63 8.90
CA HIS A 7 -12.25 2.40 10.09
C HIS A 7 -11.85 3.89 10.01
N ARG A 8 -11.25 4.32 8.89
CA ARG A 8 -10.80 5.71 8.71
C ARG A 8 -11.87 6.52 7.98
N GLU A 9 -12.30 7.62 8.60
CA GLU A 9 -13.18 8.61 7.94
C GLU A 9 -12.48 9.26 6.73
N ASN A 10 -11.17 9.54 6.88
CA ASN A 10 -10.30 10.05 5.83
C ASN A 10 -9.16 9.03 5.58
N PRO A 11 -9.31 8.14 4.59
CA PRO A 11 -8.26 7.20 4.22
C PRO A 11 -6.98 7.92 3.75
N ILE A 12 -5.83 7.36 4.09
CA ILE A 12 -4.53 7.78 3.56
C ILE A 12 -4.51 7.47 2.06
N ASP A 13 -4.16 8.46 1.24
CA ASP A 13 -4.10 8.35 -0.21
C ASP A 13 -2.81 7.67 -0.68
N ILE A 14 -2.80 6.33 -0.57
CA ILE A 14 -1.69 5.49 -1.02
C ILE A 14 -1.50 5.60 -2.54
N ALA A 15 -2.60 5.67 -3.31
CA ALA A 15 -2.55 5.68 -4.76
C ALA A 15 -1.92 6.98 -5.29
N GLY A 16 -2.28 8.13 -4.71
CA GLY A 16 -1.68 9.41 -5.03
C GLY A 16 -0.17 9.44 -4.75
N CYS A 17 0.27 8.87 -3.62
CA CYS A 17 1.70 8.80 -3.31
C CYS A 17 2.50 7.96 -4.32
N ILE A 18 1.94 6.82 -4.77
CA ILE A 18 2.55 5.99 -5.81
C ILE A 18 2.61 6.76 -7.14
N ASP A 19 1.53 7.46 -7.52
CA ASP A 19 1.46 8.23 -8.76
C ASP A 19 2.48 9.39 -8.77
N ASP A 20 2.57 10.16 -7.68
CA ASP A 20 3.55 11.24 -7.52
C ASP A 20 4.99 10.73 -7.62
N ARG A 21 5.28 9.58 -7.00
CA ARG A 21 6.60 8.93 -7.08
C ARG A 21 6.94 8.51 -8.51
N LEU A 22 6.02 7.82 -9.18
CA LEU A 22 6.18 7.38 -10.57
C LEU A 22 6.38 8.59 -11.50
N ALA A 23 5.61 9.66 -11.33
CA ALA A 23 5.73 10.90 -12.09
C ALA A 23 7.07 11.62 -11.84
N GLY A 24 7.59 11.55 -10.61
CA GLY A 24 8.89 12.09 -10.23
C GLY A 24 10.09 11.24 -10.66
N ALA A 25 9.86 10.04 -11.21
CA ALA A 25 10.88 9.03 -11.48
C ALA A 25 11.78 8.75 -10.27
N THR A 26 11.22 8.86 -9.06
CA THR A 26 11.93 8.54 -7.82
C THR A 26 11.69 7.07 -7.47
N GLY A 27 12.71 6.43 -6.91
CA GLY A 27 12.62 5.02 -6.53
C GLY A 27 13.79 4.67 -5.62
N ASN A 28 13.72 3.48 -5.02
CA ASN A 28 14.77 2.96 -4.15
C ASN A 28 16.04 2.50 -4.93
N GLY A 29 16.03 2.60 -6.26
CA GLY A 29 17.14 2.19 -7.13
C GLY A 29 17.29 0.67 -7.28
N TRP A 30 16.27 -0.10 -6.87
CA TRP A 30 16.28 -1.55 -6.89
C TRP A 30 15.04 -2.08 -7.62
N ARG A 31 15.21 -3.18 -8.38
CA ARG A 31 14.13 -3.96 -8.99
C ARG A 31 14.62 -5.37 -9.27
N TYR A 32 13.71 -6.33 -9.37
CA TYR A 32 14.04 -7.66 -9.90
C TYR A 32 14.56 -7.57 -11.34
N ASP A 33 15.50 -8.43 -11.70
CA ASP A 33 16.06 -8.56 -13.05
C ASP A 33 15.00 -8.94 -14.10
N SER A 34 13.99 -9.70 -13.66
CA SER A 34 12.84 -10.17 -14.43
C SER A 34 11.70 -9.15 -14.58
N MET A 35 11.80 -7.99 -13.92
CA MET A 35 10.78 -6.93 -13.98
C MET A 35 11.24 -5.80 -14.93
N PRO A 36 10.32 -5.11 -15.63
CA PRO A 36 10.66 -3.89 -16.38
C PRO A 36 10.92 -2.71 -15.43
N ALA A 37 11.09 -1.50 -15.97
CA ALA A 37 11.16 -0.30 -15.13
C ALA A 37 9.80 -0.02 -14.46
N ASP A 38 9.79 0.64 -13.30
CA ASP A 38 8.59 0.81 -12.46
C ASP A 38 7.39 1.37 -13.22
N GLU A 39 7.56 2.43 -14.02
CA GLU A 39 6.46 3.02 -14.79
C GLU A 39 5.82 2.00 -15.74
N GLU A 40 6.65 1.22 -16.43
CA GLU A 40 6.19 0.16 -17.33
C GLU A 40 5.56 -0.99 -16.56
N ALA A 41 6.14 -1.39 -15.42
CA ALA A 41 5.61 -2.43 -14.54
C ALA A 41 4.21 -2.06 -14.03
N TYR A 42 4.01 -0.84 -13.56
CA TYR A 42 2.73 -0.33 -13.07
C TYR A 42 1.70 -0.24 -14.19
N ARG A 43 2.06 0.37 -15.32
CA ARG A 43 1.14 0.48 -16.47
C ARG A 43 0.70 -0.90 -16.97
N THR A 44 1.65 -1.82 -17.08
CA THR A 44 1.40 -3.18 -17.56
C THR A 44 0.60 -3.99 -16.54
N GLY A 45 0.98 -3.96 -15.26
CA GLY A 45 0.29 -4.69 -14.20
C GLY A 45 -1.14 -4.21 -13.96
N LEU A 46 -1.39 -2.90 -14.02
CA LEU A 46 -2.76 -2.35 -13.95
C LEU A 46 -3.62 -2.73 -15.16
N ALA A 47 -3.01 -2.80 -16.36
CA ALA A 47 -3.67 -3.35 -17.54
C ALA A 47 -3.99 -4.84 -17.36
N GLY A 48 -3.07 -5.61 -16.78
CA GLY A 48 -3.24 -7.02 -16.46
C GLY A 48 -4.37 -7.27 -15.47
N LEU A 49 -4.47 -6.48 -14.39
CA LEU A 49 -5.58 -6.54 -13.44
C LEU A 49 -6.93 -6.31 -14.13
N ASN A 50 -7.01 -5.32 -15.03
CA ASN A 50 -8.20 -5.05 -15.82
C ASN A 50 -8.51 -6.17 -16.83
N GLU A 51 -7.49 -6.77 -17.45
CA GLU A 51 -7.66 -7.90 -18.36
C GLU A 51 -8.23 -9.11 -17.61
N THR A 52 -7.63 -9.52 -16.50
CA THR A 52 -8.12 -10.62 -15.65
C THR A 52 -9.55 -10.36 -15.18
N ALA A 53 -9.85 -9.15 -14.72
CA ALA A 53 -11.18 -8.74 -14.30
C ALA A 53 -12.22 -8.90 -15.43
N ARG A 54 -11.90 -8.44 -16.64
CA ARG A 54 -12.78 -8.56 -17.81
C ARG A 54 -12.98 -10.01 -18.23
N LEU A 55 -11.92 -10.82 -18.25
CA LEU A 55 -12.00 -12.22 -18.63
C LEU A 55 -12.86 -13.04 -17.66
N ARG A 56 -12.80 -12.74 -16.35
CA ARG A 56 -13.57 -13.46 -15.34
C ARG A 56 -14.98 -12.96 -15.11
N TYR A 57 -15.14 -11.65 -15.05
CA TYR A 57 -16.34 -11.01 -14.52
C TYR A 57 -17.01 -10.09 -15.53
N GLY A 58 -16.47 -9.96 -16.75
CA GLY A 58 -17.05 -9.15 -17.82
C GLY A 58 -16.98 -7.64 -17.60
N ALA A 59 -16.27 -7.17 -16.58
CA ALA A 59 -16.17 -5.77 -16.19
C ALA A 59 -14.74 -5.38 -15.80
N PRO A 60 -14.33 -4.09 -15.94
CA PRO A 60 -13.03 -3.62 -15.48
C PRO A 60 -12.91 -3.71 -13.95
N PHE A 61 -11.68 -3.82 -13.45
CA PHE A 61 -11.39 -4.12 -12.04
C PHE A 61 -12.05 -3.13 -11.06
N HIS A 62 -12.02 -1.83 -11.36
CA HIS A 62 -12.56 -0.78 -10.51
C HIS A 62 -14.10 -0.78 -10.41
N LEU A 63 -14.81 -1.46 -11.32
CA LEU A 63 -16.27 -1.61 -11.27
C LEU A 63 -16.71 -2.91 -10.60
N LEU A 64 -15.78 -3.79 -10.22
CA LEU A 64 -16.10 -5.03 -9.54
C LEU A 64 -16.47 -4.79 -8.07
N GLY A 65 -17.35 -5.63 -7.54
CA GLY A 65 -17.59 -5.70 -6.10
C GLY A 65 -16.37 -6.24 -5.35
N SER A 66 -16.24 -5.91 -4.06
CA SER A 66 -15.07 -6.27 -3.25
C SER A 66 -14.67 -7.76 -3.31
N PRO A 67 -15.59 -8.75 -3.24
CA PRO A 67 -15.19 -10.16 -3.32
C PRO A 67 -14.52 -10.53 -4.65
N HIS A 68 -14.95 -9.93 -5.76
CA HIS A 68 -14.36 -10.19 -7.08
C HIS A 68 -13.02 -9.46 -7.26
N GLN A 69 -12.87 -8.25 -6.70
CA GLN A 69 -11.57 -7.57 -6.65
C GLN A 69 -10.55 -8.39 -5.86
N ASP A 70 -10.97 -8.97 -4.73
CA ASP A 70 -10.13 -9.82 -3.90
C ASP A 70 -9.73 -11.13 -4.60
N ASP A 71 -10.65 -11.77 -5.35
CA ASP A 71 -10.30 -12.95 -6.17
C ASP A 71 -9.27 -12.60 -7.23
N VAL A 72 -9.45 -11.50 -7.98
CA VAL A 72 -8.49 -11.06 -9.00
C VAL A 72 -7.11 -10.82 -8.39
N LEU A 73 -7.03 -10.05 -7.30
CA LEU A 73 -5.78 -9.78 -6.60
C LEU A 73 -5.13 -11.09 -6.10
N GLY A 74 -5.91 -11.99 -5.51
CA GLY A 74 -5.41 -13.29 -5.05
C GLY A 74 -4.88 -14.17 -6.18
N ARG A 75 -5.46 -14.09 -7.39
CA ARG A 75 -4.94 -14.81 -8.56
C ARG A 75 -3.63 -14.25 -9.06
N VAL A 76 -3.49 -12.92 -9.11
CA VAL A 76 -2.23 -12.28 -9.48
C VAL A 76 -1.15 -12.68 -8.48
N GLN A 77 -1.46 -12.63 -7.18
CA GLN A 77 -0.55 -13.07 -6.11
C GLN A 77 -0.06 -14.51 -6.28
N ARG A 78 -0.95 -15.45 -6.66
CA ARG A 78 -0.61 -16.87 -6.85
C ARG A 78 -0.04 -17.21 -8.23
N GLY A 79 0.01 -16.26 -9.15
CA GLY A 79 0.42 -16.51 -10.55
C GLY A 79 -0.63 -17.30 -11.35
N GLU A 80 -1.90 -17.22 -10.95
CA GLU A 80 -3.04 -17.91 -11.55
C GLU A 80 -3.95 -16.95 -12.35
N ALA A 81 -3.52 -15.70 -12.55
CA ALA A 81 -4.31 -14.69 -13.22
C ALA A 81 -4.37 -14.92 -14.73
N GLU A 82 -5.57 -14.82 -15.29
CA GLU A 82 -5.77 -14.92 -16.73
C GLU A 82 -5.43 -13.61 -17.44
N GLY A 83 -4.89 -13.71 -18.65
CA GLY A 83 -4.62 -12.56 -19.49
C GLY A 83 -3.24 -12.67 -20.14
N LYS A 84 -3.13 -12.21 -21.39
CA LYS A 84 -1.86 -12.24 -22.12
C LYS A 84 -0.82 -11.29 -21.52
N THR A 85 -1.28 -10.28 -20.77
CA THR A 85 -0.40 -9.35 -20.07
C THR A 85 0.58 -10.07 -19.14
N TRP A 86 0.13 -11.13 -18.46
CA TRP A 86 0.95 -11.89 -17.51
C TRP A 86 1.97 -12.83 -18.18
N GLU A 87 1.91 -13.00 -19.51
CA GLU A 87 2.97 -13.69 -20.27
C GLU A 87 4.24 -12.82 -20.38
N MET A 88 4.09 -11.49 -20.27
CA MET A 88 5.18 -10.51 -20.40
C MET A 88 5.60 -9.92 -19.05
N LEU A 89 4.75 -9.99 -18.03
CA LEU A 89 5.00 -9.46 -16.70
C LEU A 89 4.77 -10.55 -15.66
N PRO A 90 5.78 -10.91 -14.83
CA PRO A 90 5.61 -11.88 -13.77
C PRO A 90 4.57 -11.43 -12.73
N ALA A 91 3.36 -11.99 -12.78
CA ALA A 91 2.23 -11.55 -11.96
C ALA A 91 2.52 -11.54 -10.45
N PRO A 92 3.14 -12.59 -9.86
CA PRO A 92 3.48 -12.58 -8.43
C PRO A 92 4.46 -11.48 -8.04
N ARG A 93 5.44 -11.15 -8.91
CA ARG A 93 6.40 -10.08 -8.65
C ARG A 93 5.75 -8.72 -8.70
N PHE A 94 4.89 -8.47 -9.69
CA PHE A 94 4.11 -7.24 -9.73
C PHE A 94 3.24 -7.07 -8.48
N PHE A 95 2.60 -8.14 -8.01
CA PHE A 95 1.82 -8.09 -6.77
C PHE A 95 2.69 -7.80 -5.54
N GLU A 96 3.86 -8.41 -5.45
CA GLU A 96 4.83 -8.19 -4.37
C GLU A 96 5.28 -6.72 -4.31
N GLU A 97 5.69 -6.14 -5.43
CA GLU A 97 6.08 -4.72 -5.53
C GLU A 97 4.92 -3.80 -5.13
N LEU A 98 3.74 -4.03 -5.69
CA LEU A 98 2.55 -3.22 -5.41
C LEU A 98 2.15 -3.28 -3.92
N LEU A 99 2.23 -4.46 -3.29
CA LEU A 99 1.94 -4.63 -1.88
C LEU A 99 3.00 -3.96 -1.00
N ALA A 100 4.28 -4.16 -1.30
CA ALA A 100 5.39 -3.58 -0.55
C ALA A 100 5.33 -2.06 -0.57
N GLU A 101 5.15 -1.47 -1.75
CA GLU A 101 5.07 -0.02 -1.93
C GLU A 101 3.82 0.56 -1.25
N SER A 102 2.68 -0.14 -1.35
CA SER A 102 1.46 0.26 -0.64
C SER A 102 1.64 0.27 0.88
N ALA A 103 2.31 -0.75 1.43
CA ALA A 103 2.58 -0.84 2.86
C ALA A 103 3.60 0.21 3.32
N GLU A 104 4.63 0.48 2.51
CA GLU A 104 5.63 1.51 2.76
C GLU A 104 4.99 2.90 2.83
N PHE A 105 4.18 3.27 1.84
CA PHE A 105 3.50 4.56 1.86
C PHE A 105 2.50 4.68 3.01
N TYR A 106 1.77 3.60 3.32
CA TYR A 106 0.86 3.60 4.45
C TYR A 106 1.61 3.87 5.76
N TYR A 107 2.65 3.09 6.09
CA TYR A 107 3.40 3.23 7.34
C TYR A 107 4.38 4.40 7.37
N SER A 108 4.59 5.09 6.25
CA SER A 108 5.26 6.39 6.22
C SER A 108 4.37 7.54 6.68
N HIS A 109 3.04 7.33 6.73
CA HIS A 109 2.10 8.36 7.12
C HIS A 109 1.99 8.48 8.66
N PRO A 110 2.04 9.71 9.24
CA PRO A 110 1.99 9.89 10.70
C PRO A 110 0.81 9.20 11.39
N LEU A 111 -0.39 9.28 10.80
CA LEU A 111 -1.57 8.61 11.36
C LEU A 111 -1.43 7.08 11.41
N ALA A 112 -0.72 6.45 10.49
CA ALA A 112 -0.53 4.99 10.51
C ALA A 112 0.55 4.57 11.50
N GLN A 113 1.56 5.42 11.69
CA GLN A 113 2.59 5.25 12.70
C GLN A 113 1.99 5.31 14.11
N GLU A 114 1.11 6.30 14.37
CA GLU A 114 0.41 6.44 15.65
C GLU A 114 -0.44 5.19 16.00
N GLU A 115 -1.11 4.59 15.01
CA GLU A 115 -1.90 3.35 15.19
C GLU A 115 -1.08 2.18 15.76
N ILE A 116 0.20 2.11 15.43
CA ILE A 116 1.10 1.05 15.90
C ILE A 116 1.95 1.48 17.10
N GLY A 117 1.66 2.65 17.68
CA GLY A 117 2.43 3.22 18.79
C GLY A 117 3.84 3.69 18.40
N TYR A 118 4.11 3.85 17.10
CA TYR A 118 5.34 4.43 16.60
C TYR A 118 5.16 5.94 16.45
N VAL A 119 6.05 6.72 17.05
CA VAL A 119 5.97 8.18 17.03
C VAL A 119 7.22 8.80 16.41
N GLY A 120 7.78 8.23 15.33
CA GLY A 120 8.99 8.78 14.70
C GLY A 120 8.83 10.21 14.16
N MET A 121 7.63 10.61 13.72
CA MET A 121 7.31 11.99 13.34
C MET A 121 7.50 12.99 14.49
N ALA A 122 7.48 12.49 15.73
CA ALA A 122 7.58 13.27 16.95
C ALA A 122 8.98 13.89 17.12
N ASP A 123 10.00 13.27 16.53
CA ASP A 123 11.41 13.67 16.59
C ASP A 123 11.68 14.99 15.85
N VAL A 124 10.85 15.36 14.86
CA VAL A 124 11.05 16.58 14.05
C VAL A 124 11.01 17.84 14.92
N GLY A 125 10.18 17.86 15.96
CA GLY A 125 10.08 18.97 16.91
C GLY A 125 11.08 18.91 18.08
N GLY A 126 11.88 17.84 18.15
CA GLY A 126 12.70 17.51 19.31
C GLY A 126 11.88 17.05 20.53
N TRP A 127 12.61 16.67 21.59
CA TRP A 127 12.07 16.25 22.88
C TRP A 127 12.37 17.32 23.93
N GLN A 128 11.32 17.79 24.62
CA GLN A 128 11.37 18.81 25.66
C GLN A 128 11.25 18.17 27.06
N ALA A 129 10.49 17.09 27.17
CA ALA A 129 10.31 16.28 28.36
C ALA A 129 11.44 15.24 28.50
N LEU A 130 12.64 15.69 28.90
CA LEU A 130 13.84 14.83 29.01
C LEU A 130 13.98 14.11 30.37
N GLY A 131 13.08 14.38 31.33
CA GLY A 131 13.14 13.77 32.66
C GLY A 131 12.63 12.33 32.70
N LEU A 132 13.08 11.55 33.69
CA LEU A 132 12.54 10.21 33.95
C LEU A 132 11.02 10.29 34.18
N ASP A 133 10.28 9.39 33.52
CA ASP A 133 8.81 9.30 33.55
C ASP A 133 8.08 10.60 33.15
N GLN A 134 8.73 11.50 32.40
CA GLN A 134 8.05 12.64 31.80
C GLN A 134 7.53 12.26 30.42
N LEU A 135 6.27 12.62 30.17
CA LEU A 135 5.62 12.47 28.88
C LEU A 135 5.52 13.82 28.20
N GLU A 136 5.73 13.85 26.89
CA GLU A 136 5.35 15.01 26.09
C GLU A 136 3.83 15.26 26.20
N PRO A 137 3.33 16.50 26.06
CA PRO A 137 1.89 16.78 26.11
C PRO A 137 1.04 15.96 25.14
N ARG A 138 1.64 15.50 24.03
CA ARG A 138 1.04 14.66 23.00
C ARG A 138 1.01 13.17 23.33
N GLU A 139 1.82 12.70 24.27
CA GLU A 139 1.93 11.28 24.57
C GLU A 139 0.77 10.78 25.44
N PRO A 140 0.26 9.57 25.17
CA PRO A 140 -0.80 8.99 25.96
C PRO A 140 -0.32 8.68 27.39
N ARG A 141 -1.10 9.08 28.39
CA ARG A 141 -0.83 8.71 29.79
C ARG A 141 -1.30 7.29 30.04
N VAL A 142 -0.44 6.45 30.62
CA VAL A 142 -0.81 5.11 31.07
C VAL A 142 -1.78 5.25 32.25
N GLY A 143 -3.09 5.23 31.97
CA GLY A 143 -4.12 5.50 32.97
C GLY A 143 -5.52 5.79 32.44
N ASN A 144 -6.03 4.99 31.50
CA ASN A 144 -7.46 4.70 31.38
C ASN A 144 -7.69 3.52 30.42
N PRO A 145 -8.24 2.37 30.86
CA PRO A 145 -8.68 1.34 29.94
C PRO A 145 -10.01 1.80 29.31
N SER A 146 -9.94 2.58 28.24
CA SER A 146 -11.12 3.00 27.49
C SER A 146 -11.14 2.34 26.12
N HIS A 147 -11.16 1.00 26.09
CA HIS A 147 -11.71 0.20 24.99
C HIS A 147 -12.18 -1.15 25.56
N ALA A 148 -13.47 -1.25 25.83
CA ALA A 148 -14.25 -2.47 25.96
C ALA A 148 -15.44 -2.37 24.99
#